data_AF-X1HPR5-F1
#
_entry.id   AF-X1HPR5-F1
#
_cell.length_a   1.000
_cell.length_b   1.000
_cell.length_c   1.000
_cell.angle_alpha   90.00
_cell.angle_beta   90.00
_cell.angle_gamma   90.00
#
_symmetry.space_group_name_H-M   'P 1'
#
loop_
_entity.id
_entity.type
_entity.pdbx_description
1 polymer ?
#
loop_
_entity_poly.entity_id
_entity_poly.type
_entity_poly.pdbx_seq_one_letter_code
_entity_poly.pdbx_strand_id
1 'polypeptide(L)'
;MKTFRQGLHLVEKKELSEDKKIKKISSPPRVILPLSQHTGAPGIPLIKVGDLVEEGQKIADADSFISSPIHASISGKVSSIEKLPHPVGGEGEAIIIEGNGNGRKVWEKGEVSSRSLEAKEIRKIIREAGIVGLGGAAFPTHVKLSPPENKPIDTIILNGCECEPYLT
;
A
#
# COMPACT_ATOMS: atom_id res chain seq x y z
N MET A 1 -24.96 -22.36 -10.53
CA MET A 1 -24.42 -22.49 -11.91
C MET A 1 -22.91 -22.70 -11.78
N LYS A 2 -22.39 -23.93 -12.00
CA LYS A 2 -20.94 -24.20 -11.91
C LYS A 2 -20.33 -24.00 -13.31
N THR A 3 -19.72 -22.84 -13.57
CA THR A 3 -19.33 -22.43 -14.93
C THR A 3 -17.88 -22.72 -15.31
N PHE A 4 -17.03 -23.17 -14.38
CA PHE A 4 -15.62 -23.47 -14.68
C PHE A 4 -15.30 -24.95 -14.38
N ARG A 5 -14.79 -25.66 -15.39
CA ARG A 5 -14.39 -27.08 -15.31
C ARG A 5 -12.99 -27.30 -14.73
N GLN A 6 -12.26 -26.22 -14.48
CA GLN A 6 -10.82 -26.19 -14.18
C GLN A 6 -10.56 -25.21 -13.04
N GLY A 7 -9.49 -25.43 -12.29
CA GLY A 7 -9.08 -24.62 -11.14
C GLY A 7 -8.77 -25.48 -9.92
N LEU A 8 -8.12 -24.87 -8.92
CA LEU A 8 -7.97 -25.48 -7.61
C LEU A 8 -9.23 -25.22 -6.79
N HIS A 9 -9.77 -26.28 -6.19
CA HIS A 9 -10.82 -26.17 -5.18
C HIS A 9 -10.15 -26.18 -3.82
N LEU A 10 -9.87 -25.00 -3.30
CA LEU A 10 -9.31 -24.84 -1.97
C LEU A 10 -10.43 -24.92 -0.93
N VAL A 11 -10.10 -25.46 0.25
CA VAL A 11 -11.02 -25.44 1.38
C VAL A 11 -11.06 -24.01 1.91
N GLU A 12 -12.25 -23.39 1.85
CA GLU A 12 -12.51 -22.07 2.41
C GLU A 12 -12.24 -22.07 3.93
N LYS A 13 -11.77 -20.93 4.44
CA LYS A 13 -11.49 -20.67 5.86
C LYS A 13 -12.04 -19.32 6.33
N LYS A 14 -13.00 -18.76 5.59
CA LYS A 14 -13.63 -17.46 5.86
C LYS A 14 -14.43 -17.48 7.16
N GLU A 15 -14.97 -18.64 7.56
CA GLU A 15 -15.68 -18.84 8.82
C GLU A 15 -14.84 -18.48 10.07
N LEU A 16 -13.51 -18.41 9.91
CA LEU A 16 -12.60 -17.99 10.98
C LEU A 16 -12.75 -16.50 11.34
N SER A 17 -13.23 -15.64 10.44
CA SER A 17 -13.31 -14.19 10.68
C SER A 17 -14.52 -13.48 10.10
N GLU A 18 -15.30 -14.08 9.20
CA GLU A 18 -16.37 -13.39 8.45
C GLU A 18 -17.45 -12.75 9.34
N ASP A 19 -17.78 -13.40 10.47
CA ASP A 19 -18.78 -12.88 11.43
C ASP A 19 -18.17 -12.04 12.56
N LYS A 20 -16.85 -11.83 12.56
CA LYS A 20 -16.17 -11.09 13.63
C LYS A 20 -16.30 -9.59 13.40
N LYS A 21 -16.66 -8.86 14.46
CA LYS A 21 -16.67 -7.39 14.44
C LYS A 21 -15.25 -6.85 14.21
N ILE A 22 -15.15 -5.83 13.35
CA ILE A 22 -13.93 -5.03 13.18
C ILE A 22 -13.56 -4.40 14.52
N LYS A 23 -12.30 -4.59 14.94
CA LYS A 23 -11.75 -4.01 16.17
C LYS A 23 -10.64 -3.02 15.83
N LYS A 24 -10.64 -1.89 16.52
CA LYS A 24 -9.50 -0.97 16.50
C LYS A 24 -8.39 -1.56 17.37
N ILE A 25 -7.17 -1.58 16.82
CA ILE A 25 -5.97 -1.95 17.55
C ILE A 25 -5.17 -0.69 17.87
N SER A 26 -4.38 -0.72 18.94
CA SER A 26 -3.45 0.36 19.26
C SER A 26 -2.38 0.49 18.18
N SER A 27 -1.74 1.67 18.13
CA SER A 27 -0.53 1.83 17.32
C SER A 27 0.54 0.85 17.81
N PRO A 28 1.21 0.09 16.93
CA PRO A 28 2.30 -0.78 17.35
C PRO A 28 3.47 0.06 17.89
N PRO A 29 4.24 -0.46 18.87
CA PRO A 29 5.40 0.25 19.41
C PRO A 29 6.54 0.36 18.40
N ARG A 30 6.54 -0.47 17.35
CA ARG A 30 7.59 -0.52 16.33
C ARG A 30 7.01 -1.00 15.00
N VAL A 31 7.49 -0.47 13.90
CA VAL A 31 7.21 -0.97 12.53
C VAL A 31 8.49 -1.13 11.74
N ILE A 32 8.45 -2.08 10.79
CA ILE A 32 9.50 -2.32 9.81
C ILE A 32 8.85 -2.13 8.45
N LEU A 33 9.39 -1.21 7.65
CA LEU A 33 8.86 -0.85 6.34
C LEU A 33 9.92 -1.21 5.29
N PRO A 34 9.80 -2.35 4.60
CA PRO A 34 10.71 -2.70 3.52
C PRO A 34 10.66 -1.65 2.42
N LEU A 35 11.79 -1.39 1.76
CA LEU A 35 11.86 -0.45 0.64
C LEU A 35 11.34 -1.04 -0.67
N SER A 36 11.21 -2.37 -0.75
CA SER A 36 10.50 -3.05 -1.82
C SER A 36 9.15 -3.52 -1.29
N GLN A 37 8.05 -2.87 -1.68
CA GLN A 37 6.68 -3.25 -1.26
C GLN A 37 5.74 -3.50 -2.45
N HIS A 38 6.22 -3.29 -3.67
CA HIS A 38 5.42 -3.27 -4.88
C HIS A 38 6.21 -3.79 -6.07
N THR A 39 5.50 -4.12 -7.15
CA THR A 39 6.15 -4.36 -8.45
C THR A 39 6.76 -3.06 -8.95
N GLY A 40 8.09 -2.98 -8.98
CA GLY A 40 8.79 -1.76 -9.41
C GLY A 40 10.17 -1.59 -8.78
N ALA A 41 10.81 -0.46 -9.05
CA ALA A 41 12.07 -0.09 -8.40
C ALA A 41 11.86 0.14 -6.89
N PRO A 42 12.70 -0.42 -6.01
CA PRO A 42 12.64 -0.14 -4.58
C PRO A 42 12.70 1.35 -4.27
N GLY A 43 12.03 1.77 -3.20
CA GLY A 43 12.10 3.14 -2.69
C GLY A 43 13.50 3.48 -2.19
N ILE A 44 13.92 4.71 -2.42
CA ILE A 44 15.13 5.32 -1.85
C ILE A 44 14.68 6.12 -0.62
N PRO A 45 15.28 5.93 0.57
CA PRO A 45 14.91 6.69 1.76
C PRO A 45 15.10 8.21 1.55
N LEU A 46 14.10 8.97 1.97
CA LEU A 46 14.12 10.45 2.02
C LEU A 46 14.46 10.99 3.42
N ILE A 47 14.66 10.08 4.37
CA ILE A 47 14.94 10.31 5.79
C ILE A 47 16.21 9.58 6.19
N LYS A 48 16.77 9.94 7.36
CA LYS A 48 17.95 9.29 7.94
C LYS A 48 17.65 8.76 9.35
N VAL A 49 18.51 7.87 9.82
CA VAL A 49 18.50 7.40 11.21
C VAL A 49 18.55 8.58 12.16
N GLY A 50 17.66 8.59 13.15
CA GLY A 50 17.52 9.64 14.14
C GLY A 50 16.41 10.66 13.85
N ASP A 51 15.92 10.74 12.62
CA ASP A 51 14.84 11.66 12.25
C ASP A 51 13.53 11.31 12.97
N LEU A 52 12.74 12.34 13.27
CA LEU A 52 11.35 12.19 13.69
C LEU A 52 10.45 12.17 12.46
N VAL A 53 9.46 11.28 12.46
CA VAL A 53 8.46 11.19 11.39
C VAL A 53 7.05 11.17 11.95
N GLU A 54 6.13 11.71 11.17
CA GLU A 54 4.69 11.66 11.44
C GLU A 54 3.99 10.57 10.62
N GLU A 55 2.93 9.97 11.16
CA GLU A 55 2.07 9.05 10.43
C GLU A 55 1.56 9.70 9.12
N GLY A 56 1.79 8.98 8.01
CA GLY A 56 1.47 9.41 6.65
C GLY A 56 2.48 10.39 6.03
N GLN A 57 3.60 10.69 6.69
CA GLN A 57 4.72 11.38 6.06
C GLN A 57 5.36 10.48 5.00
N LYS A 58 5.64 11.02 3.81
CA LYS A 58 6.42 10.33 2.77
C LYS A 58 7.87 10.17 3.22
N ILE A 59 8.34 8.93 3.31
CA ILE A 59 9.67 8.58 3.86
C ILE A 59 10.59 7.87 2.87
N ALA A 60 10.06 7.33 1.78
CA ALA A 60 10.86 6.82 0.68
C ALA A 60 10.13 7.04 -0.65
N ASP A 61 10.90 7.22 -1.72
CA ASP A 61 10.41 7.42 -3.08
C ASP A 61 11.47 6.96 -4.08
N ALA A 62 11.14 6.75 -5.35
CA ALA A 62 12.10 6.35 -6.36
C ALA A 62 12.00 7.23 -7.60
N ASP A 63 13.14 7.45 -8.25
CA ASP A 63 13.22 8.06 -9.58
C ASP A 63 12.98 7.00 -10.67
N SER A 64 11.81 6.36 -10.62
CA SER A 64 11.36 5.39 -11.59
C SER A 64 9.87 5.52 -11.83
N PHE A 65 9.46 5.38 -13.09
CA PHE A 65 8.04 5.46 -13.46
C PHE A 65 7.22 4.32 -12.83
N ILE A 66 7.81 3.12 -12.77
CA ILE A 66 7.20 1.95 -12.11
C ILE A 66 7.75 1.87 -10.69
N SER A 67 7.22 2.72 -9.81
CA SER A 67 7.47 2.70 -8.37
C SER A 67 6.37 3.46 -7.62
N SER A 68 6.25 3.28 -6.31
CA SER A 68 5.28 3.98 -5.47
C SER A 68 5.94 4.48 -4.17
N PRO A 69 5.69 5.73 -3.77
CA PRO A 69 6.16 6.25 -2.49
C PRO A 69 5.72 5.42 -1.28
N ILE A 70 6.60 5.35 -0.28
CA ILE A 70 6.33 4.70 1.00
C ILE A 70 6.13 5.77 2.05
N HIS A 71 5.12 5.59 2.89
CA HIS A 71 4.75 6.51 3.97
C HIS A 71 4.96 5.86 5.33
N ALA A 72 5.30 6.66 6.33
CA ALA A 72 5.40 6.20 7.72
C ALA A 72 4.02 5.72 8.20
N SER A 73 3.94 4.46 8.64
CA SER A 73 2.69 3.88 9.14
C SER A 73 2.38 4.24 10.60
N ILE A 74 3.36 4.80 11.32
CA ILE A 74 3.23 5.35 12.67
C ILE A 74 4.09 6.61 12.81
N SER A 75 3.73 7.49 13.75
CA SER A 75 4.59 8.56 14.21
C SER A 75 5.66 8.03 15.16
N GLY A 76 6.88 8.56 15.07
CA GLY A 76 7.98 8.03 15.87
C GLY A 76 9.35 8.54 15.46
N LYS A 77 10.37 7.77 15.84
CA LYS A 77 11.76 8.04 15.50
C LYS A 77 12.32 6.91 14.63
N VAL A 78 13.03 7.28 13.58
CA VAL A 78 13.75 6.33 12.71
C VAL A 78 14.92 5.75 13.51
N SER A 79 14.84 4.47 13.86
CA SER A 79 15.85 3.80 14.67
C SER A 79 16.98 3.21 13.84
N SER A 80 16.66 2.67 12.67
CA SER A 80 17.63 2.09 11.74
C SER A 80 17.10 2.09 10.31
N ILE A 81 18.03 2.06 9.35
CA ILE A 81 17.80 1.75 7.94
C ILE A 81 18.82 0.66 7.60
N GLU A 82 18.36 -0.57 7.44
CA GLU A 82 19.23 -1.75 7.35
C GLU A 82 18.59 -2.88 6.54
N LYS A 83 19.40 -3.89 6.19
CA LYS A 83 18.90 -5.08 5.51
C LYS A 83 18.24 -6.02 6.53
N LEU A 84 17.02 -6.44 6.23
CA LEU A 84 16.23 -7.36 7.03
C LEU A 84 15.57 -8.43 6.14
N PRO A 85 15.09 -9.53 6.73
CA PRO A 85 14.27 -10.50 6.00
C PRO A 85 13.05 -9.82 5.35
N HIS A 86 12.99 -9.91 4.03
CA HIS A 86 11.87 -9.48 3.21
C HIS A 86 10.85 -10.63 3.07
N PRO A 87 9.54 -10.39 3.26
CA PRO A 87 8.51 -11.45 3.26
C PRO A 87 8.46 -12.33 2.01
N VAL A 88 8.96 -11.84 0.87
CA VAL A 88 8.93 -12.55 -0.43
C VAL A 88 10.33 -12.75 -1.02
N GLY A 89 11.32 -11.95 -0.63
CA GLY A 89 12.50 -11.66 -1.47
C GLY A 89 13.85 -12.05 -0.88
N GLY A 90 13.88 -12.79 0.22
CA GLY A 90 15.12 -13.05 0.96
C GLY A 90 15.45 -11.88 1.88
N GLU A 91 16.57 -11.18 1.67
CA GLU A 91 16.92 -9.97 2.42
C GLU A 91 16.69 -8.71 1.58
N GLY A 92 16.24 -7.62 2.22
CA GLY A 92 16.03 -6.33 1.57
C GLY A 92 16.19 -5.18 2.56
N GLU A 93 16.53 -4.00 2.06
CA GLU A 93 16.61 -2.80 2.90
C GLU A 93 15.22 -2.40 3.43
N ALA A 94 15.17 -1.99 4.69
CA ALA A 94 13.96 -1.58 5.37
C ALA A 94 14.23 -0.42 6.33
N ILE A 95 13.21 0.42 6.53
CA ILE A 95 13.20 1.49 7.52
C ILE A 95 12.52 0.97 8.78
N ILE A 96 13.16 1.14 9.93
CA ILE A 96 12.57 0.83 11.24
C ILE A 96 12.19 2.12 11.95
N ILE A 97 10.94 2.19 12.40
CA ILE A 97 10.41 3.31 13.18
C ILE A 97 9.99 2.78 14.55
N GLU A 98 10.55 3.37 15.60
CA GLU A 98 10.11 3.18 16.98
C GLU A 98 9.02 4.22 17.27
N GLY A 99 7.84 3.73 17.63
CA GLY A 99 6.66 4.54 17.90
C GLY A 99 6.82 5.36 19.17
N ASN A 100 6.35 6.61 19.12
CA ASN A 100 6.35 7.50 20.29
C ASN A 100 5.10 7.35 21.18
N GLY A 101 4.25 6.35 20.91
CA GLY A 101 3.00 6.11 21.65
C GLY A 101 1.85 7.04 21.27
N ASN A 102 2.05 7.94 20.30
CA ASN A 102 0.95 8.77 19.80
C ASN A 102 -0.13 7.89 19.17
N GLY A 103 -1.39 8.25 19.41
CA GLY A 103 -2.52 7.61 18.77
C GLY A 103 -2.46 7.76 17.25
N ARG A 104 -3.25 6.93 16.54
CA ARG A 104 -3.33 7.03 15.08
C ARG A 104 -3.91 8.37 14.66
N LYS A 105 -3.35 8.95 13.59
CA LYS A 105 -3.84 10.17 12.98
C LYS A 105 -5.26 9.95 12.45
N VAL A 106 -6.16 10.87 12.78
CA VAL A 106 -7.49 10.93 12.18
C VAL A 106 -7.39 11.81 10.94
N TRP A 107 -7.69 11.25 9.78
CA TRP A 107 -7.64 11.96 8.51
C TRP A 107 -9.00 12.59 8.22
N GLU A 108 -9.00 13.89 7.97
CA GLU A 108 -10.20 14.59 7.52
C GLU A 108 -10.36 14.43 6.01
N LYS A 109 -11.61 14.43 5.55
CA LYS A 109 -11.89 14.40 4.12
C LYS A 109 -11.45 15.73 3.52
N GLY A 110 -10.55 15.68 2.54
CA GLY A 110 -10.14 16.87 1.80
C GLY A 110 -11.32 17.55 1.09
N GLU A 111 -11.23 18.87 0.93
CA GLU A 111 -12.28 19.69 0.30
C GLU A 111 -12.36 19.51 -1.23
N VAL A 112 -11.30 18.96 -1.83
CA VAL A 112 -11.21 18.80 -3.28
C VAL A 112 -12.13 17.68 -3.76
N SER A 113 -13.10 18.04 -4.59
CA SER A 113 -13.92 17.08 -5.32
C SER A 113 -13.08 16.43 -6.43
N SER A 114 -13.07 15.10 -6.49
CA SER A 114 -12.42 14.38 -7.59
C SER A 114 -13.03 14.71 -8.96
N ARG A 115 -14.27 15.23 -9.00
CA ARG A 115 -14.96 15.61 -10.25
C ARG A 115 -14.43 16.89 -10.89
N SER A 116 -13.66 17.70 -10.15
CA SER A 116 -13.08 18.94 -10.67
C SER A 116 -11.62 18.79 -11.09
N LEU A 117 -11.06 17.59 -11.04
CA LEU A 117 -9.66 17.32 -11.35
C LEU A 117 -9.50 16.73 -12.73
N GLU A 118 -8.42 17.10 -13.42
CA GLU A 118 -8.00 16.43 -14.63
C GLU A 118 -7.45 15.02 -14.33
N ALA A 119 -7.53 14.11 -15.30
CA ALA A 119 -7.02 12.75 -15.14
C ALA A 119 -5.54 12.70 -14.74
N LYS A 120 -4.72 13.67 -15.23
CA LYS A 120 -3.30 13.79 -14.86
C LYS A 120 -3.11 14.14 -13.39
N GLU A 121 -3.96 15.01 -12.85
CA GLU A 121 -3.92 15.42 -11.44
C GLU A 121 -4.34 14.27 -10.53
N ILE A 122 -5.40 13.54 -10.90
CA ILE A 122 -5.84 12.34 -10.18
C ILE A 122 -4.71 11.31 -10.12
N ARG A 123 -4.06 11.02 -11.26
CA ARG A 123 -2.91 10.10 -11.29
C ARG A 123 -1.75 10.58 -10.41
N LYS A 124 -1.47 11.87 -10.40
CA LYS A 124 -0.43 12.46 -9.54
C LYS A 124 -0.76 12.27 -8.07
N ILE A 125 -2.01 12.52 -7.66
CA ILE A 125 -2.47 12.30 -6.27
C ILE A 125 -2.34 10.82 -5.89
N ILE A 126 -2.77 9.91 -6.77
CA ILE A 126 -2.65 8.46 -6.55
C ILE A 126 -1.19 8.03 -6.38
N ARG A 127 -0.28 8.58 -7.21
CA ARG A 127 1.16 8.35 -7.11
C ARG A 127 1.70 8.89 -5.79
N GLU A 128 1.47 10.16 -5.47
CA GLU A 128 1.97 10.77 -4.23
C GLU A 128 1.43 10.08 -2.99
N ALA A 129 0.21 9.54 -3.03
CA ALA A 129 -0.37 8.79 -1.92
C ALA A 129 0.21 7.36 -1.76
N GLY A 130 1.09 6.91 -2.65
CA GLY A 130 1.70 5.57 -2.55
C GLY A 130 0.73 4.42 -2.85
N ILE A 131 -0.33 4.67 -3.64
CA ILE A 131 -1.41 3.69 -3.82
C ILE A 131 -1.00 2.60 -4.82
N VAL A 132 -1.04 1.36 -4.36
CA VAL A 132 -0.74 0.16 -5.13
C VAL A 132 -1.95 -0.77 -5.24
N GLY A 133 -1.97 -1.64 -6.24
CA GLY A 133 -3.06 -2.60 -6.42
C GLY A 133 -2.96 -3.78 -5.44
N LEU A 134 -3.95 -3.95 -4.57
CA LEU A 134 -3.94 -4.95 -3.49
C LEU A 134 -4.31 -6.40 -3.91
N GLY A 135 -4.40 -6.70 -5.21
CA GLY A 135 -4.70 -8.06 -5.71
C GLY A 135 -3.51 -9.03 -5.70
N GLY A 136 -2.47 -8.77 -4.91
CA GLY A 136 -1.27 -9.61 -4.79
C GLY A 136 0.03 -8.93 -5.24
N ALA A 137 0.17 -8.61 -6.53
CA ALA A 137 1.43 -8.08 -7.07
C ALA A 137 1.80 -6.66 -6.61
N ALA A 138 0.90 -5.96 -5.90
CA ALA A 138 1.11 -4.60 -5.44
C ALA A 138 1.55 -3.65 -6.58
N PHE A 139 1.02 -3.81 -7.79
CA PHE A 139 1.46 -2.99 -8.93
C PHE A 139 1.00 -1.53 -8.77
N PRO A 140 1.86 -0.51 -8.95
CA PRO A 140 1.52 0.90 -8.73
C PRO A 140 0.30 1.37 -9.50
N THR A 141 -0.68 1.95 -8.81
CA THR A 141 -2.00 2.23 -9.38
C THR A 141 -1.96 3.35 -10.41
N HIS A 142 -1.10 4.37 -10.22
CA HIS A 142 -0.96 5.46 -11.19
C HIS A 142 -0.46 4.96 -12.55
N VAL A 143 0.36 3.90 -12.57
CA VAL A 143 0.81 3.25 -13.82
C VAL A 143 -0.36 2.55 -14.50
N LYS A 144 -1.20 1.81 -13.76
CA LYS A 144 -2.40 1.14 -14.32
C LYS A 144 -3.37 2.14 -14.97
N LEU A 145 -3.46 3.33 -14.40
CA LEU A 145 -4.33 4.41 -14.86
C LEU A 145 -3.70 5.28 -15.96
N SER A 146 -2.53 4.89 -16.48
CA SER A 146 -1.81 5.55 -17.56
C SER A 146 -1.73 4.67 -18.82
N PRO A 147 -2.86 4.29 -19.44
CA PRO A 147 -2.83 3.56 -20.70
C PRO A 147 -2.22 4.42 -21.82
N PRO A 148 -1.81 3.81 -22.95
CA PRO A 148 -1.47 4.55 -24.15
C PRO A 148 -2.57 5.52 -24.56
N GLU A 149 -2.22 6.69 -25.12
CA GLU A 149 -3.18 7.76 -25.45
C GLU A 149 -4.32 7.31 -26.38
N ASN A 150 -4.05 6.32 -27.24
CA ASN A 150 -5.03 5.76 -28.17
C ASN A 150 -5.92 4.66 -27.56
N LYS A 151 -5.88 4.46 -26.24
CA LYS A 151 -6.66 3.45 -25.51
C LYS A 151 -7.43 4.09 -24.35
N PRO A 152 -8.52 4.82 -24.63
CA PRO A 152 -9.34 5.39 -23.58
C PRO A 152 -9.94 4.30 -22.69
N ILE A 153 -10.10 4.60 -21.40
CA ILE A 153 -10.80 3.75 -20.44
C ILE A 153 -12.25 4.23 -20.38
N ASP A 154 -13.19 3.40 -20.83
CA ASP A 154 -14.64 3.67 -20.74
C ASP A 154 -15.31 2.95 -19.55
N THR A 155 -14.67 1.89 -19.04
CA THR A 155 -15.26 1.01 -18.03
C THR A 155 -14.31 0.80 -16.85
N ILE A 156 -14.84 0.91 -15.63
CA ILE A 156 -14.16 0.55 -14.39
C ILE A 156 -14.87 -0.66 -13.79
N ILE A 157 -14.10 -1.73 -13.55
CA ILE A 157 -14.58 -2.92 -12.84
C ILE A 157 -14.00 -2.90 -11.43
N LEU A 158 -14.87 -2.81 -10.45
CA LEU A 158 -14.53 -2.90 -9.03
C LEU A 158 -14.61 -4.37 -8.60
N ASN A 159 -13.46 -4.98 -8.28
CA ASN A 159 -13.46 -6.34 -7.75
C ASN A 159 -13.92 -6.32 -6.28
N GLY A 160 -15.15 -6.81 -6.05
CA GLY A 160 -15.71 -7.04 -4.71
C GLY A 160 -15.67 -8.51 -4.28
N CYS A 161 -14.97 -9.37 -5.02
CA CYS A 161 -14.82 -10.78 -4.72
C CYS A 161 -13.39 -11.08 -4.25
N GLU A 162 -13.27 -11.88 -3.20
CA GLU A 162 -11.99 -12.36 -2.67
C GLU A 162 -11.97 -13.89 -2.67
N CYS A 163 -11.04 -14.47 -3.43
CA CYS A 163 -10.93 -15.92 -3.61
C CYS A 163 -9.87 -16.56 -2.71
N GLU A 164 -9.07 -15.77 -1.99
CA GLU A 164 -8.13 -16.31 -1.00
C GLU A 164 -8.91 -16.87 0.21
N PRO A 165 -8.70 -18.16 0.60
CA PRO A 165 -9.52 -18.84 1.59
C PRO A 165 -9.61 -18.19 2.97
N TYR A 166 -8.59 -17.42 3.36
CA TYR A 166 -8.48 -16.82 4.70
C TYR A 166 -8.86 -15.33 4.74
N LEU A 167 -9.07 -14.68 3.60
CA LEU A 167 -9.38 -13.25 3.54
C LEU A 167 -10.90 -13.03 3.53
N THR A 168 -11.37 -12.16 4.43
CA THR A 168 -12.78 -11.78 4.63
C THR A 168 -12.95 -10.27 4.58
#